data_AF-A0A7X9QEA7-F1
#
_entry.id   AF-A0A7X9QEA7-F1
#
_cell.length_a   1.000
_cell.length_b   1.000
_cell.length_c   1.000
_cell.angle_alpha   90.00
_cell.angle_beta   90.00
_cell.angle_gamma   90.00
#
_symmetry.space_group_name_H-M   'P 1'
#
loop_
_entity.id
_entity.type
_entity.pdbx_description
1 polymer ?
#
loop_
_entity_poly.entity_id
_entity_poly.type
_entity_poly.pdbx_seq_one_letter_code
_entity_poly.pdbx_strand_id
1 'polypeptide(L)'
;MKTRIAALLATAALALTACSSSNPLGSAGPASPASSGGGTLIVGSQQYYSNEIIAELYAQALESKGYTINRQYQIGQREVYLPELQAGKIDVFPEY
;
A
#
# COMPACT_ATOMS: atom_id res chain seq x y z
N MET A 1 -30.72 -25.96 38.89
CA MET A 1 -29.42 -25.26 38.95
C MET A 1 -28.51 -25.58 37.76
N LYS A 2 -28.39 -26.84 37.32
CA LYS A 2 -27.52 -27.25 36.20
C LYS A 2 -27.85 -26.61 34.84
N THR A 3 -29.13 -26.35 34.55
CA THR A 3 -29.58 -25.71 33.30
C THR A 3 -29.29 -24.21 33.21
N ARG A 4 -29.18 -23.51 34.34
CA ARG A 4 -28.83 -22.07 34.37
C ARG A 4 -27.34 -21.82 34.15
N ILE A 5 -26.49 -22.76 34.60
CA ILE A 5 -25.04 -22.70 34.40
C ILE A 5 -24.68 -22.92 32.92
N ALA A 6 -25.39 -23.83 32.24
CA ALA A 6 -25.19 -24.09 30.81
C ALA A 6 -25.57 -22.87 29.94
N ALA A 7 -26.63 -22.16 30.28
CA ALA A 7 -27.06 -20.95 29.56
C ALA A 7 -26.04 -19.79 29.71
N LEU A 8 -25.48 -19.60 30.91
CA LEU A 8 -24.46 -18.59 31.19
C LEU A 8 -23.14 -18.84 30.44
N LEU A 9 -22.72 -20.11 30.32
CA LEU A 9 -21.53 -20.50 29.58
C LEU A 9 -21.69 -20.29 28.06
N ALA A 10 -22.88 -20.57 27.52
CA ALA A 10 -23.16 -20.36 26.10
C ALA A 10 -23.12 -18.87 25.70
N THR A 11 -23.67 -17.98 26.55
CA THR A 11 -23.62 -16.52 26.31
C THR A 11 -22.21 -15.94 26.41
N ALA A 12 -21.37 -16.48 27.31
CA ALA A 12 -19.98 -16.05 27.43
C ALA A 12 -19.14 -16.46 26.21
N ALA A 13 -19.38 -17.64 25.65
CA ALA A 13 -18.68 -18.11 24.45
C ALA A 13 -19.00 -17.27 23.19
N LEU A 14 -20.25 -16.79 23.04
CA LEU A 14 -20.64 -15.91 21.93
C LEU A 14 -20.07 -14.49 22.05
N ALA A 15 -19.81 -14.00 23.26
CA ALA A 15 -19.22 -12.67 23.47
C ALA A 15 -17.72 -12.63 23.10
N LEU A 16 -17.00 -13.75 23.21
CA LEU A 16 -15.57 -13.82 22.91
C LEU A 16 -15.26 -13.85 21.39
N THR A 17 -16.19 -14.34 20.56
CA THR A 17 -15.99 -14.36 19.10
C THR A 17 -16.26 -13.02 18.42
N ALA A 18 -16.92 -12.08 19.11
CA ALA A 18 -17.24 -10.75 18.58
C ALA A 18 -16.04 -9.80 18.48
N CYS A 19 -14.94 -10.05 19.21
CA CYS A 19 -13.73 -9.23 19.15
C CYS A 19 -12.64 -9.77 18.20
N SER A 20 -12.87 -10.92 17.53
CA SER A 20 -11.87 -11.55 16.65
C SER A 20 -12.03 -11.16 15.17
N SER A 21 -13.06 -10.37 14.81
CA SER A 21 -13.36 -10.08 13.40
C SER A 21 -12.52 -8.95 12.79
N SER A 22 -11.75 -8.21 13.59
CA SER A 22 -10.85 -7.18 13.06
C SER A 22 -9.46 -7.77 12.89
N ASN A 23 -9.17 -8.33 11.70
CA ASN A 23 -7.80 -8.53 11.27
C ASN A 23 -7.26 -7.17 10.81
N PRO A 24 -6.40 -6.46 11.57
CA PRO A 24 -5.82 -5.19 11.12
C PRO A 24 -4.87 -5.36 9.93
N LEU A 25 -4.52 -6.61 9.60
CA LEU A 25 -3.77 -7.04 8.41
C LEU A 25 -4.67 -7.77 7.39
N GLY A 26 -5.99 -7.75 7.62
CA GLY A 26 -6.97 -8.37 6.74
C GLY A 26 -6.87 -7.67 5.41
N SER A 27 -6.58 -8.44 4.37
CA SER A 27 -6.45 -7.95 3.00
C SER A 27 -7.62 -7.02 2.74
N ALA A 28 -7.34 -5.72 2.64
CA ALA A 28 -8.30 -4.76 2.16
C ALA A 28 -8.77 -5.35 0.83
N GLY A 29 -10.02 -5.86 0.81
CA GLY A 29 -10.65 -6.31 -0.44
C GLY A 29 -10.41 -5.22 -1.47
N PRO A 30 -10.08 -5.57 -2.73
CA PRO A 30 -9.48 -4.65 -3.69
C PRO A 30 -10.26 -3.36 -3.62
N ALA A 31 -9.62 -2.32 -3.06
CA ALA A 31 -10.21 -1.00 -2.98
C ALA A 31 -10.69 -0.74 -4.40
N SER A 32 -12.01 -0.59 -4.58
CA SER A 32 -12.57 -0.18 -5.86
C SER A 32 -11.69 0.97 -6.30
N PRO A 33 -11.04 0.89 -7.47
CA PRO A 33 -10.11 1.94 -7.87
C PRO A 33 -10.92 3.21 -7.73
N ALA A 34 -10.50 4.06 -6.79
CA ALA A 34 -10.96 5.43 -6.83
C ALA A 34 -10.76 5.82 -8.29
N SER A 35 -11.78 6.37 -8.93
CA SER A 35 -11.62 6.99 -10.23
C SER A 35 -10.69 8.18 -10.01
N SER A 36 -9.40 7.90 -9.84
CA SER A 36 -8.31 8.84 -9.82
C SER A 36 -8.32 9.41 -11.22
N GLY A 37 -8.57 10.71 -11.31
CA GLY A 37 -8.48 11.44 -12.57
C GLY A 37 -7.23 11.00 -13.31
N GLY A 38 -7.40 10.62 -14.59
CA GLY A 38 -6.42 9.92 -15.40
C GLY A 38 -5.14 10.71 -15.63
N GLY A 39 -4.29 10.78 -14.61
CA GLY A 39 -2.92 11.25 -14.67
C GLY A 39 -1.97 10.07 -14.71
N THR A 40 -0.93 10.18 -15.54
CA THR A 40 0.21 9.28 -15.53
C THR A 40 1.05 9.57 -14.28
N LEU A 41 1.32 8.56 -13.45
CA LEU A 41 2.23 8.71 -12.31
C LEU A 41 3.69 8.60 -12.78
N ILE A 42 4.57 9.39 -12.19
CA ILE A 42 6.00 9.38 -12.44
C ILE A 42 6.70 8.58 -11.34
N VAL A 43 7.32 7.45 -11.73
CA VAL A 43 8.16 6.63 -10.86
C VAL A 43 9.62 6.93 -11.18
N GLY A 44 10.35 7.43 -10.17
CA GLY A 44 11.74 7.84 -10.29
C GLY A 44 12.75 6.86 -9.68
N SER A 45 14.02 6.96 -10.11
CA SER A 45 15.13 6.27 -9.44
C SER A 45 16.40 7.11 -9.34
N GLN A 46 17.23 6.78 -8.36
CA GLN A 46 18.62 7.23 -8.28
C GLN A 46 19.45 6.59 -9.38
N GLN A 47 20.63 7.14 -9.66
CA GLN A 47 21.62 6.51 -10.54
C GLN A 47 22.37 5.39 -9.81
N TYR A 48 21.63 4.40 -9.30
CA TYR A 48 22.15 3.25 -8.57
C TYR A 48 21.32 1.99 -8.88
N TYR A 49 21.99 0.90 -9.22
CA TYR A 49 21.35 -0.30 -9.76
C TYR A 49 20.25 -0.88 -8.88
N SER A 50 20.48 -0.97 -7.56
CA SER A 50 19.46 -1.51 -6.65
C SER A 50 18.24 -0.58 -6.56
N ASN A 51 18.45 0.72 -6.69
CA ASN A 51 17.35 1.69 -6.65
C ASN A 51 16.49 1.58 -7.91
N GLU A 52 17.11 1.41 -9.08
CA GLU A 52 16.40 1.18 -10.34
C GLU A 52 15.56 -0.11 -10.32
N ILE A 53 16.08 -1.21 -9.78
CA ILE A 53 15.30 -2.45 -9.62
C ILE A 53 14.07 -2.23 -8.74
N ILE A 54 14.23 -1.53 -7.61
CA ILE A 54 13.11 -1.29 -6.68
C ILE A 54 12.10 -0.32 -7.33
N ALA A 55 12.56 0.69 -8.06
CA ALA A 55 11.68 1.59 -8.80
C ALA A 55 10.87 0.84 -9.87
N GLU A 56 11.47 -0.10 -10.59
CA GLU A 56 10.77 -0.95 -11.55
C GLU A 56 9.74 -1.86 -10.87
N LEU A 57 10.06 -2.41 -9.70
CA LEU A 57 9.10 -3.18 -8.90
C LEU A 57 7.89 -2.32 -8.51
N TYR A 58 8.10 -1.05 -8.13
CA TYR A 58 7.02 -0.13 -7.79
C TYR A 58 6.16 0.19 -9.02
N ALA A 59 6.79 0.44 -10.17
CA ALA A 59 6.09 0.69 -11.43
C ALA A 59 5.17 -0.49 -11.80
N GLN A 60 5.70 -1.71 -11.80
CA GLN A 60 4.92 -2.91 -12.13
C GLN A 60 3.78 -3.16 -11.13
N ALA A 61 4.02 -2.94 -9.84
CA ALA A 61 2.99 -3.07 -8.83
C ALA A 61 1.84 -2.08 -9.06
N LEU A 62 2.14 -0.82 -9.42
CA LEU A 62 1.13 0.20 -9.72
C LEU A 62 0.42 -0.09 -11.04
N GLU A 63 1.13 -0.52 -12.09
CA GLU A 63 0.53 -0.94 -13.36
C GLU A 63 -0.45 -2.10 -13.16
N SER A 64 -0.12 -3.08 -12.29
CA SER A 64 -1.03 -4.18 -11.94
C SER A 64 -2.33 -3.73 -11.26
N LYS A 65 -2.36 -2.49 -10.76
CA LYS A 65 -3.53 -1.85 -10.14
C LYS A 65 -4.25 -0.88 -11.08
N GLY A 66 -3.83 -0.78 -12.34
CA GLY A 66 -4.49 0.01 -13.37
C GLY A 66 -3.97 1.44 -13.51
N TYR A 67 -2.86 1.80 -12.87
CA TYR A 67 -2.23 3.11 -13.07
C TYR A 67 -1.39 3.12 -14.37
N THR A 68 -1.38 4.26 -15.06
CA THR A 68 -0.40 4.50 -16.14
C THR A 68 0.87 5.08 -15.53
N ILE A 69 2.03 4.50 -15.84
CA ILE A 69 3.31 4.88 -15.24
C ILE A 69 4.26 5.45 -16.29
N ASN A 70 4.86 6.61 -15.98
CA ASN A 70 6.04 7.15 -16.64
C ASN A 70 7.27 6.85 -15.78
N ARG A 71 8.22 6.11 -16.35
CA ARG A 71 9.46 5.72 -15.67
C ARG A 71 10.53 6.76 -15.96
N GLN A 72 11.07 7.40 -14.92
CA GLN A 72 12.17 8.35 -15.02
C GLN A 72 13.35 7.89 -14.17
N TYR A 73 14.21 7.07 -14.75
CA TYR A 73 15.32 6.48 -14.02
C TYR A 73 16.58 7.32 -14.10
N GLN A 74 17.50 7.08 -13.16
CA GLN A 74 18.83 7.67 -13.13
C GLN A 74 18.82 9.20 -13.00
N ILE A 75 17.90 9.74 -12.18
CA ILE A 75 17.73 11.19 -11.95
C ILE A 75 18.95 11.80 -11.23
N GLY A 76 19.70 10.99 -10.47
CA GLY A 76 20.92 11.40 -9.79
C GLY A 76 20.87 11.11 -8.29
N GLN A 77 21.55 11.96 -7.51
CA GLN A 77 21.65 11.87 -6.05
C GLN A 77 20.55 12.71 -5.36
N ARG A 78 20.44 12.60 -4.03
CA ARG A 78 19.36 13.19 -3.23
C ARG A 78 19.18 14.68 -3.42
N GLU A 79 20.27 15.40 -3.55
CA GLU A 79 20.29 16.84 -3.77
C GLU A 79 19.62 17.23 -5.11
N VAL A 80 19.51 16.27 -6.04
CA VAL A 80 18.89 16.44 -7.36
C VAL A 80 17.43 16.01 -7.35
N TYR A 81 17.09 14.81 -6.85
CA TYR A 81 15.72 14.30 -6.95
C TYR A 81 14.78 14.79 -5.84
N LEU A 82 15.29 15.15 -4.66
CA LEU A 82 14.43 15.53 -3.53
C LEU A 82 13.63 16.83 -3.80
N PRO A 83 14.21 17.88 -4.43
CA PRO A 83 13.42 19.04 -4.85
C PRO A 83 12.33 18.69 -5.86
N GLU A 84 12.60 17.79 -6.79
CA GLU A 84 11.63 17.35 -7.82
C GLU A 84 10.49 16.53 -7.21
N LEU A 85 10.79 15.70 -6.20
CA LEU A 85 9.80 14.97 -5.39
C LEU A 85 8.92 15.93 -4.58
N GLN A 86 9.51 16.93 -3.92
CA GLN A 86 8.76 17.96 -3.17
C GLN A 86 7.90 18.84 -4.07
N ALA A 87 8.36 19.10 -5.30
CA ALA A 87 7.62 19.85 -6.31
C ALA A 87 6.49 19.03 -6.98
N GLY A 88 6.35 17.74 -6.67
CA GLY A 88 5.35 16.85 -7.28
C GLY A 88 5.63 16.54 -8.75
N LYS A 89 6.88 16.70 -9.21
CA LYS A 89 7.31 16.29 -10.55
C LYS A 89 7.70 14.81 -10.62
N ILE A 90 7.89 14.19 -9.46
CA ILE A 90 8.05 12.75 -9.26
C ILE A 90 6.98 12.37 -8.23
N ASP A 91 6.22 11.32 -8.49
CA ASP A 91 5.15 10.88 -7.59
C ASP A 91 5.61 9.79 -6.63
N VAL A 92 6.51 8.92 -7.10
CA VAL A 92 6.96 7.73 -6.36
C VAL A 92 8.46 7.55 -6.53
N PHE A 93 9.16 7.31 -5.43
CA PHE A 93 10.62 7.14 -5.42
C PHE A 93 11.05 6.19 -4.29
N PRO A 94 11.90 5.18 -4.53
CA PRO A 94 12.46 4.36 -3.46
C PRO A 94 13.52 5.12 -2.65
N GLU A 95 13.27 5.36 -1.37
CA GLU A 95 14.21 6.00 -0.43
C GLU A 95 14.64 5.03 0.69
N TYR A 96 15.94 5.10 1.03
CA TYR A 96 16.55 4.42 2.16
C TYR A 96 17.76 5.21 2.69
#